data_AF-A0A4P6JIM8-F1
#
_entry.id   AF-A0A4P6JIM8-F1
#
_cell.length_a   1.000
_cell.length_b   1.000
_cell.length_c   1.000
_cell.angle_alpha   90.00
_cell.angle_beta   90.00
_cell.angle_gamma   90.00
#
_symmetry.space_group_name_H-M   'P 1'
#
loop_
_entity.id
_entity.type
_entity.pdbx_description
1 polymer ?
#
loop_
_entity_poly.entity_id
_entity_poly.type
_entity_poly.pdbx_seq_one_letter_code
_entity_poly.pdbx_strand_id
1 'polypeptide(L)'
;MDNICNSLVDCLPQRNCSALAEALFTMFTGRRKKTMNLTKADIAWQGIDHVALATPDLETTIHFYCDVLGMQAGEIFQARDGKTRHCFIKPGNTPAQGLHFWEVPDAQLPPSA
;
A
#
# COMPACT_ATOMS: atom_id res chain seq x y z
N MET A 1 5.01 -9.79 7.42
CA MET A 1 5.10 -8.32 7.31
C MET A 1 3.69 -7.76 7.05
N ASP A 2 2.67 -8.36 7.68
CA ASP A 2 1.35 -8.51 7.04
C ASP A 2 0.25 -7.67 7.72
N ASN A 3 0.58 -6.99 8.82
CA ASN A 3 -0.41 -6.35 9.68
C ASN A 3 -0.67 -4.85 9.37
N ILE A 4 0.08 -4.23 8.47
CA ILE A 4 -0.10 -2.80 8.13
C ILE A 4 -1.08 -2.63 6.96
N CYS A 5 -1.06 -3.54 5.97
CA CYS A 5 -1.85 -3.40 4.75
C CYS A 5 -3.37 -3.50 4.96
N ASN A 6 -3.81 -4.30 5.94
CA ASN A 6 -5.24 -4.45 6.24
C ASN A 6 -5.86 -3.23 6.94
N SER A 7 -5.07 -2.35 7.56
CA SER A 7 -5.61 -1.27 8.40
C SER A 7 -5.80 0.08 7.68
N LEU A 8 -5.19 0.27 6.50
CA LEU A 8 -5.22 1.57 5.82
C LEU A 8 -6.56 1.86 5.11
N VAL A 9 -7.36 0.83 4.81
CA VAL A 9 -8.68 1.00 4.17
C VAL A 9 -9.78 1.41 5.17
N ASP A 10 -9.56 1.22 6.48
CA ASP A 10 -10.54 1.56 7.52
C ASP A 10 -10.27 2.93 8.19
N CYS A 11 -9.25 3.68 7.74
CA CYS A 11 -8.75 4.89 8.42
C CYS A 11 -8.98 6.23 7.66
N LEU A 12 -9.87 6.28 6.69
CA LEU A 12 -10.40 7.54 6.17
C LEU A 12 -11.85 7.68 6.67
N PRO A 13 -12.12 8.39 7.79
CA PRO A 13 -11.65 9.76 8.01
C PRO A 13 -11.40 10.09 9.50
N GLN A 14 -10.22 9.87 10.07
CA GLN A 14 -9.90 10.46 11.38
C GLN A 14 -8.50 11.07 11.42
N ARG A 15 -8.50 12.33 11.88
CA ARG A 15 -7.37 13.24 11.97
C ARG A 15 -6.30 12.66 12.91
N ASN A 16 -5.03 12.83 12.54
CA ASN A 16 -3.79 12.45 13.25
C ASN A 16 -3.39 10.96 13.24
N CYS A 17 -2.73 10.54 12.15
CA CYS A 17 -1.98 9.28 12.01
C CYS A 17 -0.79 9.10 12.97
N SER A 18 -0.40 10.10 13.77
CA SER A 18 0.80 10.02 14.61
C SER A 18 0.64 9.13 15.84
N ALA A 19 -0.56 9.02 16.42
CA ALA A 19 -0.75 8.37 17.71
C ALA A 19 -0.73 6.83 17.64
N LEU A 20 -1.19 6.23 16.54
CA LEU A 20 -1.32 4.77 16.42
C LEU A 20 0.00 4.08 16.03
N ALA A 21 0.82 4.71 15.17
CA ALA A 21 2.17 4.22 14.86
C ALA A 21 3.07 4.20 16.11
N GLU A 22 2.86 5.16 17.01
CA GLU A 22 3.64 5.33 18.24
C GLU A 22 3.37 4.27 19.32
N ALA A 23 2.16 3.71 19.36
CA ALA A 23 1.78 2.69 20.32
C ALA A 23 2.35 1.31 19.95
N LEU A 24 2.35 0.96 18.66
CA LEU A 24 2.89 -0.31 18.20
C LEU A 24 4.42 -0.41 18.36
N PHE A 25 5.17 0.65 18.02
CA PHE A 25 6.63 0.64 18.07
C PHE A 25 7.20 0.52 19.51
N THR A 26 6.48 1.05 20.50
CA THR A 26 6.91 1.05 21.90
C THR A 26 6.75 -0.33 22.54
N MET A 27 5.70 -1.07 22.19
CA MET A 27 5.41 -2.38 22.79
C MET A 27 6.36 -3.50 22.31
N PHE A 28 6.95 -3.38 21.11
CA PHE A 28 7.82 -4.44 20.56
C PHE A 28 9.31 -4.29 20.87
N THR A 29 9.80 -3.11 21.30
CA THR A 29 11.25 -2.85 21.39
C THR A 29 11.80 -2.59 22.80
N GLY A 30 10.94 -2.38 23.80
CA GLY A 30 11.36 -2.08 25.18
C GLY A 30 12.24 -0.83 25.35
N ARG A 31 12.42 -0.03 24.28
CA ARG A 31 13.31 1.13 24.25
C ARG A 31 12.52 2.36 24.67
N ARG A 32 12.93 3.03 25.76
CA ARG A 32 12.41 4.37 26.13
C ARG A 32 12.52 5.28 24.90
N LYS A 33 11.40 5.92 24.51
CA LYS A 33 11.41 7.00 23.53
C LYS A 33 12.34 8.10 24.03
N LYS A 34 13.50 8.24 23.38
CA LYS A 34 14.23 9.50 23.42
C LYS A 34 13.37 10.45 22.60
N THR A 35 12.81 11.49 23.21
CA THR A 35 12.09 12.53 22.49
C THR A 35 13.10 13.16 21.53
N MET A 36 13.06 12.71 20.28
CA MET A 36 13.89 13.24 19.21
C MET A 36 13.14 14.46 18.70
N ASN A 37 13.68 15.65 18.96
CA ASN A 37 13.23 16.87 18.31
C ASN A 37 13.59 16.74 16.82
N LEU A 38 12.72 16.09 16.06
CA LEU A 38 12.85 15.98 14.61
C LEU A 38 12.61 17.37 14.03
N THR A 39 13.65 17.97 13.48
CA THR A 39 13.52 19.17 12.68
C THR A 39 12.94 18.80 11.32
N LYS A 40 12.31 19.74 10.61
CA LYS A 40 11.78 19.49 9.26
C LYS A 40 12.84 18.94 8.28
N ALA A 41 14.12 19.26 8.52
CA ALA A 41 15.24 18.74 7.74
C ALA A 41 15.52 17.25 7.97
N ASP A 42 15.15 16.71 9.15
CA ASP A 42 15.35 15.30 9.50
C ASP A 42 14.33 14.36 8.86
N ILE A 43 13.22 14.91 8.30
CA ILE A 43 12.21 14.17 7.54
C ILE A 43 12.32 14.59 6.06
N ALA A 44 13.44 14.22 5.43
CA ALA A 44 13.64 14.47 4.01
C ALA A 44 12.68 13.61 3.17
N TRP A 45 11.98 14.25 2.22
CA TRP A 45 11.14 13.56 1.24
C TRP A 45 11.99 12.62 0.37
N GLN A 46 11.60 11.34 0.29
CA GLN A 46 12.35 10.29 -0.42
C GLN A 46 11.68 9.84 -1.73
N GLY A 47 10.61 10.50 -2.15
CA GLY A 47 9.81 10.10 -3.31
C GLY A 47 8.60 9.22 -2.96
N ILE A 48 8.00 8.65 -4.00
CA ILE A 48 6.81 7.80 -3.90
C ILE A 48 7.26 6.35 -3.76
N ASP A 49 6.77 5.67 -2.72
CA ASP A 49 7.00 4.24 -2.54
C ASP A 49 6.08 3.38 -3.44
N HIS A 50 4.78 3.70 -3.45
CA HIS A 50 3.81 3.07 -4.35
C HIS A 50 2.60 3.95 -4.63
N VAL A 51 1.84 3.57 -5.64
CA VAL A 51 0.52 4.13 -5.97
C VAL A 51 -0.54 3.06 -5.75
N ALA A 52 -1.52 3.34 -4.89
CA ALA A 52 -2.65 2.46 -4.67
C ALA A 52 -3.76 2.73 -5.70
N LEU A 53 -4.26 1.67 -6.33
CA LEU A 53 -5.23 1.70 -7.42
C LEU A 53 -6.33 0.66 -7.17
N ALA A 54 -7.54 0.96 -7.62
CA ALA A 54 -8.65 0.00 -7.63
C ALA A 54 -8.85 -0.56 -9.03
N THR A 55 -9.24 -1.82 -9.12
CA THR A 55 -9.59 -2.48 -10.38
C THR A 55 -10.82 -3.37 -10.20
N PRO A 56 -11.73 -3.46 -11.19
CA PRO A 56 -12.85 -4.39 -11.12
C PRO A 56 -12.44 -5.86 -11.20
N ASP A 57 -11.30 -6.15 -11.84
CA ASP A 57 -10.80 -7.52 -12.05
C ASP A 57 -9.27 -7.53 -11.94
N LEU A 58 -8.77 -8.18 -10.89
CA LEU A 58 -7.35 -8.27 -10.59
C LEU A 58 -6.60 -9.15 -11.60
N GLU A 59 -7.22 -10.21 -12.09
CA GLU A 59 -6.58 -11.12 -13.05
C GLU A 59 -6.37 -10.42 -14.39
N THR A 60 -7.41 -9.74 -14.88
CA THR A 60 -7.31 -8.93 -16.11
C THR A 60 -6.24 -7.83 -15.98
N THR A 61 -6.12 -7.25 -14.78
CA THR A 61 -5.10 -6.23 -14.49
C THR A 61 -3.69 -6.83 -14.51
N ILE A 62 -3.48 -7.96 -13.84
CA ILE A 62 -2.19 -8.66 -13.82
C ILE A 62 -1.79 -9.06 -15.24
N HIS A 63 -2.72 -9.59 -16.04
CA HIS A 63 -2.48 -9.95 -17.43
C HIS A 63 -1.97 -8.75 -18.24
N PHE A 64 -2.63 -7.59 -18.13
CA PHE A 64 -2.18 -6.38 -18.84
C PHE A 64 -0.76 -5.98 -18.43
N TYR A 65 -0.49 -5.83 -17.14
CA TYR A 65 0.82 -5.33 -16.72
C TYR A 65 1.94 -6.36 -16.90
N CYS A 66 1.68 -7.66 -16.71
CA CYS A 66 2.71 -8.69 -16.83
C CYS A 66 2.90 -9.15 -18.27
N ASP A 67 1.82 -9.51 -18.96
CA ASP A 67 1.92 -10.19 -20.25
C ASP A 67 2.02 -9.20 -21.41
N VAL A 68 1.38 -8.03 -21.30
CA VAL A 68 1.47 -6.97 -22.33
C VAL A 68 2.66 -6.06 -22.07
N LEU A 69 2.87 -5.63 -20.83
CA LEU A 69 3.93 -4.65 -20.49
C LEU A 69 5.24 -5.28 -19.95
N GLY A 70 5.28 -6.58 -19.67
CA GLY A 70 6.50 -7.26 -19.20
C GLY A 70 6.88 -6.94 -17.76
N MET A 71 5.95 -6.43 -16.93
CA MET A 71 6.18 -6.15 -15.51
C MET A 71 6.03 -7.42 -14.66
N GLN A 72 6.26 -7.30 -13.35
CA GLN A 72 6.24 -8.43 -12.43
C GLN A 72 5.20 -8.22 -11.32
N ALA A 73 4.18 -9.07 -11.28
CA ALA A 73 3.27 -9.17 -10.15
C ALA A 73 3.90 -9.97 -9.00
N GLY A 74 3.66 -9.51 -7.78
CA GLY A 74 3.94 -10.26 -6.56
C GLY A 74 2.82 -11.25 -6.21
N GLU A 75 2.88 -11.78 -5.00
CA GLU A 75 1.84 -12.64 -4.46
C GLU A 75 0.49 -11.91 -4.36
N ILE A 76 -0.60 -12.64 -4.59
CA ILE A 76 -1.96 -12.15 -4.38
C ILE A 76 -2.34 -12.43 -2.94
N PHE A 77 -2.61 -11.36 -2.19
CA PHE A 77 -3.05 -11.44 -0.82
C PHE A 77 -4.57 -11.32 -0.72
N GLN A 78 -5.12 -11.91 0.34
CA GLN A 78 -6.53 -11.82 0.70
C GLN A 78 -6.67 -10.82 1.86
N ALA A 79 -7.56 -9.84 1.71
CA ALA A 79 -7.85 -8.82 2.71
C ALA A 79 -9.35 -8.78 3.04
N ARG A 80 -9.70 -8.11 4.14
CA ARG A 80 -11.09 -8.00 4.67
C ARG A 80 -11.81 -9.35 4.77
N ASP A 81 -11.19 -10.31 5.47
CA ASP A 81 -11.71 -11.67 5.65
C ASP A 81 -11.96 -12.41 4.31
N GLY A 82 -11.11 -12.18 3.31
CA GLY A 82 -11.20 -12.79 1.99
C GLY A 82 -12.21 -12.14 1.04
N LYS A 83 -12.74 -10.97 1.39
CA LYS A 83 -13.70 -10.23 0.55
C LYS A 83 -13.04 -9.41 -0.55
N THR A 84 -11.74 -9.12 -0.44
CA THR A 84 -11.01 -8.36 -1.47
C THR A 84 -9.62 -8.93 -1.66
N ARG A 85 -9.17 -8.97 -2.91
CA ARG A 85 -7.84 -9.43 -3.30
C ARG A 85 -6.98 -8.23 -3.63
N HIS A 86 -5.68 -8.32 -3.36
CA HIS A 86 -4.76 -7.25 -3.74
C HIS A 86 -3.36 -7.78 -4.00
N CYS A 87 -2.64 -7.14 -4.92
CA CYS A 87 -1.27 -7.50 -5.26
C CYS A 87 -0.43 -6.27 -5.60
N PHE A 88 0.89 -6.40 -5.44
CA PHE A 88 1.84 -5.41 -5.94
C PHE A 88 2.30 -5.77 -7.35
N ILE A 89 2.47 -4.78 -8.21
CA ILE A 89 3.07 -4.93 -9.54
C ILE A 89 4.27 -3.99 -9.61
N LYS A 90 5.46 -4.57 -9.80
CA LYS A 90 6.72 -3.83 -9.82
C LYS A 90 7.08 -3.34 -11.23
N PRO A 91 7.49 -2.08 -11.40
CA PRO A 91 7.93 -1.51 -12.68
C PRO A 91 9.36 -1.94 -13.08
N GLY A 92 9.87 -3.03 -12.52
CA GLY A 92 11.23 -3.53 -12.71
C GLY A 92 12.08 -3.45 -11.45
N ASN A 93 13.40 -3.38 -11.62
CA ASN A 93 14.36 -3.42 -10.52
C ASN A 93 14.53 -2.05 -9.85
N THR A 94 13.56 -1.68 -9.01
CA THR A 94 13.56 -0.44 -8.21
C THR A 94 13.32 -0.75 -6.74
N PRO A 95 13.85 0.06 -5.80
CA PRO A 95 13.53 -0.06 -4.37
C PRO A 95 12.05 0.24 -4.06
N ALA A 96 11.37 1.02 -4.89
CA ALA A 96 9.95 1.35 -4.71
C ALA A 96 9.07 0.10 -4.90
N GLN A 97 7.96 0.01 -4.15
CA GLN A 97 7.00 -1.09 -4.29
C GLN A 97 6.17 -0.99 -5.60
N GLY A 98 6.04 0.19 -6.19
CA GLY A 98 5.45 0.35 -7.53
C GLY A 98 3.94 0.55 -7.51
N LEU A 99 3.18 -0.34 -8.12
CA LEU A 99 1.71 -0.27 -8.19
C LEU A 99 1.10 -1.25 -7.19
N HIS A 100 0.07 -0.82 -6.46
CA HIS A 100 -0.67 -1.67 -5.52
C HIS A 100 -2.14 -1.72 -5.92
N PHE A 101 -2.57 -2.84 -6.50
CA PHE A 101 -3.94 -3.00 -6.96
C PHE A 101 -4.81 -3.67 -5.92
N TRP A 102 -5.98 -3.09 -5.67
CA TRP A 102 -7.08 -3.68 -4.89
C TRP A 102 -8.23 -4.04 -5.81
N GLU A 103 -8.74 -5.26 -5.69
CA GLU A 103 -9.91 -5.71 -6.43
C GLU A 103 -11.19 -5.17 -5.77
N VAL A 104 -11.91 -4.36 -6.54
CA VAL A 104 -13.20 -3.77 -6.18
C VAL A 104 -14.11 -3.98 -7.38
N PRO A 105 -14.92 -5.06 -7.41
CA PRO A 105 -15.70 -5.46 -8.59
C PRO A 105 -16.59 -4.36 -9.18
N ASP A 106 -17.09 -3.46 -8.34
CA ASP A 106 -17.96 -2.34 -8.74
C ASP A 106 -17.17 -1.07 -9.14
N ALA A 107 -15.85 -1.14 -9.25
CA ALA A 107 -15.03 -0.02 -9.68
C ALA A 107 -15.33 0.34 -11.13
N GLN A 108 -16.00 1.47 -11.33
CA GLN A 108 -16.29 2.00 -12.65
C GLN A 108 -15.07 2.74 -13.18
N LEU A 109 -14.54 2.28 -14.31
CA LEU A 109 -13.66 3.10 -15.13
C LEU A 109 -14.52 4.13 -15.87
N PRO A 110 -14.09 5.41 -15.96
CA PRO A 110 -14.76 6.34 -16.85
C PRO A 110 -14.78 5.77 -18.28
N PRO A 111 -15.83 6.03 -19.06
CA PRO A 111 -15.93 5.50 -20.41
C PRO A 111 -14.69 5.90 -21.23
N SER A 112 -14.13 4.96 -21.99
CA SER A 112 -13.05 5.27 -22.93
C SER A 112 -13.59 6.22 -23.99
N ALA A 113 -12.89 7.33 -24.19
CA ALA A 113 -13.21 8.35 -25.19
C ALA A 113 -13.04 7.83 -26.63
#